data_AF-A0A6L8HHR3-F1
#
_entry.id   AF-A0A6L8HHR3-F1
#
_cell.length_a   1.000
_cell.length_b   1.000
_cell.length_c   1.000
_cell.angle_alpha   90.00
_cell.angle_beta   90.00
_cell.angle_gamma   90.00
#
_symmetry.space_group_name_H-M   'P 1'
#
loop_
_entity.id
_entity.type
_entity.pdbx_description
1 polymer ?
#
loop_
_entity_poly.entity_id
_entity_poly.type
_entity_poly.pdbx_seq_one_letter_code
_entity_poly.pdbx_strand_id
1 'polypeptide(L)'
;MIGLRAGRLPDIAGDFSCASCERSCRSTELDRHLWCEECIAAARAGAKRVGWKVGGGVAAALAAWIFLVVQPTILIGGWIGAVLAAFWLCSRIGTEFWYGHLRFRKRPR
;
A
#
# COMPACT_ATOMS: atom_id res chain seq x y z
N MET A 1 38.87 -25.34 -37.81
CA MET A 1 37.40 -25.35 -37.62
C MET A 1 37.13 -24.97 -36.17
N ILE A 2 36.90 -23.68 -35.92
CA ILE A 2 36.64 -23.14 -34.58
C ILE A 2 35.12 -23.16 -34.40
N GLY A 3 34.64 -24.11 -33.61
CA GLY A 3 33.22 -24.23 -33.28
C GLY A 3 32.79 -23.06 -32.40
N LEU A 4 32.01 -22.14 -32.97
CA LEU A 4 31.28 -21.13 -32.22
C LEU A 4 30.27 -21.86 -31.31
N ARG A 5 30.64 -22.08 -30.04
CA ARG A 5 29.66 -22.42 -29.00
C ARG A 5 28.65 -21.29 -28.97
N ALA A 6 27.40 -21.60 -29.32
CA ALA A 6 26.27 -20.71 -29.11
C ALA A 6 26.37 -20.10 -27.70
N GLY A 7 26.56 -18.78 -27.66
CA GLY A 7 26.66 -18.04 -26.42
C GLY A 7 25.38 -18.25 -25.63
N ARG A 8 25.46 -19.05 -24.57
CA ARG A 8 24.56 -18.93 -23.44
C ARG A 8 24.82 -17.53 -22.90
N LEU A 9 23.97 -16.55 -23.25
CA LEU A 9 23.91 -15.31 -22.48
C LEU A 9 23.89 -15.71 -21.00
N PRO A 10 24.65 -15.04 -20.11
CA PRO A 10 24.49 -15.28 -18.69
C PRO A 10 23.00 -15.20 -18.40
N ASP A 11 22.49 -16.23 -17.72
CA ASP A 11 21.08 -16.32 -17.42
C ASP A 11 20.72 -15.12 -16.51
N ILE A 12 20.31 -14.00 -17.11
CA ILE A 12 19.75 -12.84 -16.39
C ILE A 12 18.40 -13.27 -15.77
N ALA A 13 17.88 -14.47 -16.09
CA ALA A 13 16.87 -15.16 -15.29
C ALA A 13 17.50 -15.96 -14.13
N GLY A 14 18.57 -15.44 -13.53
CA GLY A 14 19.00 -15.87 -12.21
C GLY A 14 17.84 -15.77 -11.21
N ASP A 15 17.78 -16.71 -10.28
CA ASP A 15 16.84 -16.64 -9.17
C ASP A 15 17.24 -15.46 -8.26
N PHE A 16 16.34 -14.48 -8.15
CA PHE A 16 16.52 -13.34 -7.26
C PHE A 16 15.67 -13.51 -6.01
N SER A 17 16.20 -13.12 -4.86
CA SER A 17 15.45 -13.13 -3.61
C SER A 17 14.52 -11.94 -3.53
N CYS A 18 13.25 -12.20 -3.23
CA CYS A 18 12.27 -11.16 -2.93
C CYS A 18 12.73 -10.37 -1.69
N ALA A 19 12.82 -9.05 -1.78
CA ALA A 19 13.25 -8.17 -0.68
C ALA A 19 12.26 -8.15 0.51
N SER A 20 11.07 -8.74 0.34
CA SER A 20 10.04 -8.77 1.38
C SER A 20 9.93 -10.11 2.11
N CYS A 21 9.92 -11.23 1.39
CA CYS A 21 9.72 -12.57 1.94
C CYS A 21 10.94 -13.50 1.76
N GLU A 22 12.02 -13.00 1.15
CA GLU A 22 13.29 -13.72 0.91
C GLU A 22 13.18 -14.97 0.03
N ARG A 23 11.99 -15.25 -0.51
CA ARG A 23 11.77 -16.35 -1.46
C ARG A 23 12.58 -16.13 -2.74
N SER A 24 13.23 -17.17 -3.24
CA SER A 24 13.84 -17.21 -4.57
C SER A 24 12.74 -17.22 -5.64
N CYS A 25 12.72 -16.21 -6.49
CA CYS A 25 11.76 -16.03 -7.56
C CYS A 25 12.50 -15.63 -8.83
N ARG A 26 11.91 -15.93 -9.99
CA ARG A 26 12.53 -15.55 -11.26
C ARG A 26 12.49 -14.03 -11.41
N SER A 27 13.48 -13.43 -12.05
CA SER A 27 13.51 -11.97 -12.33
C SER A 27 12.24 -11.42 -12.98
N THR A 28 11.53 -12.22 -13.79
CA THR A 28 10.26 -11.84 -14.43
C THR A 28 9.08 -11.74 -13.47
N GLU A 29 9.16 -12.34 -12.29
CA GLU A 29 8.12 -12.33 -11.26
C GLU A 29 8.33 -11.23 -10.20
N LEU A 30 9.48 -10.54 -10.27
CA LEU A 30 9.81 -9.43 -9.38
C LEU A 30 9.46 -8.10 -10.06
N ASP A 31 8.74 -7.23 -9.35
CA ASP A 31 8.60 -5.83 -9.73
C ASP A 31 9.96 -5.09 -9.64
N ARG A 32 10.02 -3.85 -10.14
CA ARG A 32 11.14 -2.90 -10.01
C ARG A 32 11.68 -2.75 -8.58
N HIS A 33 10.91 -3.12 -7.56
CA HIS A 33 11.30 -3.09 -6.15
C HIS A 33 11.77 -4.43 -5.59
N LEU A 34 11.97 -5.43 -6.45
CA LEU A 34 12.35 -6.79 -6.06
C LEU A 34 11.31 -7.45 -5.15
N TRP A 35 10.03 -7.18 -5.39
CA TRP A 35 8.92 -7.77 -4.65
C TRP A 35 8.14 -8.70 -5.58
N CYS A 36 7.82 -9.89 -5.10
CA CYS A 36 6.90 -10.80 -5.77
C CYS A 36 5.46 -10.30 -5.67
N GLU A 37 4.58 -10.78 -6.57
CA GLU A 37 3.18 -10.37 -6.64
C GLU A 37 2.41 -10.61 -5.33
N GLU A 38 2.71 -11.70 -4.61
CA GLU A 38 2.03 -12.01 -3.34
C GLU A 38 2.39 -11.01 -2.26
N CYS A 39 3.65 -10.56 -2.20
CA CYS A 39 4.07 -9.52 -1.27
C CYS A 39 3.42 -8.18 -1.59
N ILE A 40 3.26 -7.85 -2.87
CA ILE A 40 2.56 -6.64 -3.31
C ILE A 40 1.08 -6.71 -2.92
N ALA A 41 0.42 -7.84 -3.17
CA ALA A 41 -0.98 -8.06 -2.81
C ALA A 41 -1.19 -7.97 -1.29
N ALA A 42 -0.33 -8.62 -0.50
CA ALA A 42 -0.38 -8.57 0.95
C ALA A 42 -0.16 -7.15 1.49
N ALA A 43 0.80 -6.40 0.92
CA ALA A 43 1.06 -5.01 1.31
C ALA A 43 -0.12 -4.09 0.97
N ARG A 44 -0.75 -4.26 -0.19
CA ARG A 44 -1.97 -3.51 -0.58
C ARG A 44 -3.14 -3.84 0.35
N ALA A 45 -3.34 -5.11 0.70
CA ALA A 45 -4.37 -5.53 1.64
C ALA A 45 -4.12 -4.98 3.06
N GLY A 46 -2.86 -4.96 3.51
CA GLY A 46 -2.45 -4.30 4.74
C GLY A 46 -2.71 -2.80 4.72
N ALA A 47 -2.29 -2.12 3.66
CA ALA A 47 -2.49 -0.68 3.47
C ALA A 47 -3.97 -0.31 3.47
N LYS A 48 -4.83 -1.08 2.80
CA LYS A 48 -6.29 -0.87 2.81
C LYS A 48 -6.87 -0.98 4.22
N ARG A 49 -6.44 -1.98 5.01
CA ARG A 49 -6.89 -2.14 6.40
C ARG A 49 -6.44 -0.96 7.28
N VAL A 50 -5.20 -0.50 7.12
CA VAL A 50 -4.69 0.67 7.85
C VAL A 50 -5.43 1.94 7.44
N GLY A 51 -5.61 2.18 6.14
CA GLY A 51 -6.40 3.30 5.63
C GLY A 51 -7.81 3.32 6.21
N TRP A 52 -8.51 2.18 6.22
CA TRP A 52 -9.86 2.10 6.79
C TRP A 52 -9.90 2.43 8.28
N LYS A 53 -8.91 1.96 9.07
CA LYS A 53 -8.77 2.30 10.50
C LYS A 53 -8.51 3.79 10.72
N VAL A 54 -7.60 4.38 9.95
CA VAL A 54 -7.26 5.81 10.04
C VAL A 54 -8.46 6.67 9.66
N GLY A 55 -9.09 6.39 8.51
CA GLY A 55 -10.29 7.10 8.07
C GLY A 55 -11.42 6.97 9.08
N GLY A 56 -11.67 5.76 9.59
CA GLY A 56 -12.71 5.50 10.61
C GLY A 56 -12.44 6.25 11.91
N GLY A 57 -11.19 6.26 12.38
CA GLY A 57 -10.79 7.00 13.58
C GLY A 57 -11.00 8.51 13.43
N VAL A 58 -10.58 9.09 12.30
CA VAL A 58 -10.79 10.52 12.03
C VAL A 58 -12.27 10.87 11.91
N ALA A 59 -13.05 10.07 11.19
CA ALA A 59 -14.48 10.28 11.02
C ALA A 59 -15.23 10.18 12.36
N ALA A 60 -14.89 9.21 13.20
CA ALA A 60 -15.45 9.05 14.53
C ALA A 60 -15.09 10.23 15.45
N ALA A 61 -13.83 10.66 15.44
CA ALA A 61 -13.38 11.82 16.21
C ALA A 61 -14.10 13.10 15.76
N LEU A 62 -14.25 13.30 14.44
CA LEU A 62 -14.95 14.44 13.88
C LEU A 62 -16.45 14.41 14.23
N ALA A 63 -17.10 13.26 14.10
CA ALA A 63 -18.50 13.08 14.47
C ALA A 63 -18.73 13.33 15.97
N ALA A 64 -17.85 12.81 16.83
CA ALA A 64 -17.90 13.05 18.27
C ALA A 64 -17.72 14.54 18.59
N TRP A 65 -16.79 15.22 17.92
CA TRP A 65 -16.59 16.66 18.09
C TRP A 65 -17.81 17.48 17.65
N ILE A 66 -18.40 17.17 16.48
CA ILE A 66 -19.62 17.83 16.00
C ILE A 66 -20.75 17.66 17.01
N PHE A 67 -20.93 16.45 17.54
CA PHE A 67 -22.01 16.14 18.48
C PHE A 67 -21.83 16.83 19.84
N LEU A 68 -20.60 16.82 20.39
CA LEU A 68 -20.32 17.35 21.73
C LEU A 68 -20.12 18.85 21.78
N VAL A 69 -19.56 19.45 20.72
CA VAL A 69 -19.12 20.86 20.72
C VAL A 69 -20.01 21.73 19.84
N VAL A 70 -20.28 21.28 18.60
CA VAL A 70 -20.98 22.12 17.61
C VAL A 70 -22.50 22.07 17.79
N GLN A 71 -23.04 20.92 18.20
CA GLN A 71 -24.47 20.59 18.24
C GLN A 71 -25.15 20.80 16.86
N PRO A 72 -25.35 19.74 16.06
CA PRO A 72 -25.78 19.88 14.67
C PRO A 72 -27.15 20.57 14.59
N THR A 73 -27.19 21.72 13.90
CA THR A 73 -28.42 22.45 13.59
C THR A 73 -29.12 21.85 12.35
N ILE A 74 -30.10 22.56 11.79
CA ILE A 74 -31.06 22.12 10.74
C ILE A 74 -30.39 21.47 9.49
N LEU A 75 -29.08 21.65 9.27
CA LEU A 75 -28.28 21.11 8.17
C LEU A 75 -27.67 19.71 8.42
N ILE A 76 -28.47 18.76 8.89
CA ILE A 76 -28.02 17.39 9.21
C ILE A 76 -27.33 16.71 8.01
N GLY A 77 -27.85 16.90 6.79
CA GLY A 77 -27.26 16.32 5.57
C GLY A 77 -25.85 16.82 5.27
N GLY A 78 -25.56 18.10 5.56
CA GLY A 78 -24.22 18.68 5.37
C GLY A 78 -23.18 18.06 6.30
N TRP A 79 -23.56 17.83 7.56
CA TRP A 79 -22.70 17.19 8.56
C TRP A 79 -22.37 15.74 8.20
N ILE A 80 -23.36 14.98 7.74
CA ILE A 80 -23.14 13.61 7.25
C ILE A 80 -22.16 13.62 6.06
N GLY A 81 -22.37 14.53 5.11
CA GLY A 81 -21.47 14.72 3.98
C GLY A 81 -20.03 15.02 4.40
N ALA A 82 -19.84 15.91 5.37
CA ALA A 82 -18.52 16.27 5.88
C ALA A 82 -17.79 15.09 6.53
N VAL A 83 -18.49 14.31 7.36
CA VAL A 83 -17.92 13.12 8.02
C VAL A 83 -17.54 12.06 6.99
N LEU A 84 -18.39 11.81 6.00
CA LEU A 84 -18.10 10.84 4.93
C LEU A 84 -16.94 11.31 4.04
N ALA A 85 -16.86 12.60 3.72
CA ALA A 85 -15.77 13.16 2.95
C ALA A 85 -14.43 13.03 3.72
N ALA A 86 -14.43 13.35 5.01
CA ALA A 86 -13.26 13.19 5.87
C ALA A 86 -12.82 11.72 5.95
N PHE A 87 -13.76 10.80 6.16
CA PHE A 87 -13.51 9.36 6.15
C PHE A 87 -12.84 8.91 4.84
N TRP A 88 -13.41 9.30 3.71
CA TRP A 88 -12.94 8.89 2.39
C TRP A 88 -11.54 9.45 2.10
N LEU A 89 -11.31 10.72 2.38
CA LEU A 89 -10.02 11.36 2.14
C LEU A 89 -8.93 10.75 3.04
N CYS A 90 -9.18 10.64 4.34
CA CYS A 90 -8.20 10.11 5.29
C CYS A 90 -7.91 8.61 5.06
N SER A 91 -8.91 7.83 4.64
CA SER A 91 -8.69 6.41 4.33
C SER A 91 -7.85 6.21 3.06
N ARG A 92 -8.05 7.04 2.04
CA ARG A 92 -7.23 7.04 0.83
C ARG A 92 -5.79 7.43 1.15
N ILE A 93 -5.61 8.56 1.84
CA ILE A 93 -4.28 9.06 2.24
C ILE A 93 -3.56 8.03 3.11
N GLY A 94 -4.23 7.45 4.11
CA GLY A 94 -3.63 6.44 4.99
C GLY A 94 -3.17 5.17 4.24
N THR A 95 -3.90 4.77 3.20
CA THR A 95 -3.50 3.64 2.35
C THR A 95 -2.19 3.95 1.60
N GLU A 96 -2.11 5.12 0.97
CA GLU A 96 -0.92 5.55 0.22
C GLU A 96 0.30 5.73 1.13
N PHE A 97 0.13 6.38 2.28
CA PHE A 97 1.21 6.57 3.25
C PHE A 97 1.74 5.23 3.79
N TRP A 98 0.86 4.28 4.12
CA TRP A 98 1.29 2.97 4.61
C TRP A 98 2.01 2.17 3.53
N TYR A 99 1.49 2.19 2.30
CA TYR A 99 2.13 1.53 1.16
C TYR A 99 3.50 2.14 0.85
N GLY A 100 3.61 3.48 0.87
CA GLY A 100 4.88 4.20 0.74
C GLY A 100 5.85 3.86 1.87
N HIS A 101 5.39 3.81 3.12
CA HIS A 101 6.21 3.46 4.28
C HIS A 101 6.81 2.06 4.16
N LEU A 102 6.00 1.07 3.76
CA LEU A 102 6.48 -0.29 3.51
C LEU A 102 7.56 -0.33 2.41
N ARG A 103 7.43 0.51 1.39
CA ARG A 103 8.41 0.63 0.29
C ARG A 103 9.74 1.24 0.74
N PHE A 104 9.74 2.16 1.70
CA PHE A 104 10.98 2.73 2.24
C PHE A 104 11.71 1.78 3.19
N ARG A 105 11.00 0.98 3.99
CA ARG A 105 11.64 0.05 4.95
C ARG A 105 12.36 -1.12 4.30
N LYS A 106 11.96 -1.56 3.11
CA LYS A 106 12.51 -2.76 2.45
C LYS A 106 13.36 -2.44 1.23
N ARG A 107 14.14 -1.35 1.28
CA ARG A 107 15.21 -1.15 0.29
C ARG A 107 16.33 -2.15 0.62
N PRO A 108 16.71 -3.06 -0.30
CA PRO A 108 17.94 -3.81 -0.12
C PRO A 108 19.09 -2.82 -0.04
N ARG A 109 19.92 -2.94 1.02
CA ARG A 109 21.19 -2.23 1.15
C ARG A 109 22.20 -2.81 0.16
#